data_AF-A0A926TBW9-F1
#
_entry.id   AF-A0A926TBW9-F1
#
_cell.length_a   1.000
_cell.length_b   1.000
_cell.length_c   1.000
_cell.angle_alpha   90.00
_cell.angle_beta   90.00
_cell.angle_gamma   90.00
#
_symmetry.space_group_name_H-M   'P 1'
#
loop_
_entity.id
_entity.type
_entity.pdbx_description
1 polymer ?
#
loop_
_entity_poly.entity_id
_entity_poly.type
_entity_poly.pdbx_seq_one_letter_code
_entity_poly.pdbx_strand_id
1 'polypeptide(L)'
;LRDFGVVISDQTEAYSALDAGEVQAAVRVLQMHGHEVYPHRHLPRRGMAEQRQFLLDRATAPYVLFLDDDLILEPWVVELLVNTIQSENCGFVGSGIIGLSFRDDVRPHQQVLELWEGPVQPEVVKSGTPQWERYKLHNAANVYHVQQRLNITPDRPQKYRVAWIGGCVLYDTAKLRSVGGFSFWRDLPTDHCGEDVLAQLRVMAHYGGCGVLPSGVYHQELPTTIHDRSQDAPQLLPIGG
;
A
#
# COMPACT_ATOMS: atom_id res chain seq x y z
N LEU A 1 13.52 8.75 -21.12
CA LEU A 1 14.04 8.49 -19.76
C LEU A 1 13.21 7.34 -19.19
N ARG A 2 13.79 6.48 -18.35
CA ARG A 2 13.04 5.43 -17.65
C ARG A 2 12.60 6.02 -16.32
N ASP A 3 11.29 6.14 -16.11
CA ASP A 3 10.76 6.86 -14.95
C ASP A 3 10.66 5.96 -13.71
N PHE A 4 10.50 4.63 -13.89
CA PHE A 4 10.57 3.61 -12.83
C PHE A 4 10.88 2.21 -13.37
N GLY A 5 11.27 1.30 -12.48
CA GLY A 5 11.39 -0.14 -12.72
C GLY A 5 10.50 -0.95 -11.78
N VAL A 6 10.21 -2.20 -12.14
CA VAL A 6 9.29 -3.08 -11.41
C VAL A 6 10.01 -4.33 -10.93
N VAL A 7 9.89 -4.66 -9.65
CA VAL A 7 10.43 -5.89 -9.07
C VAL A 7 9.26 -6.77 -8.65
N ILE A 8 9.21 -8.00 -9.14
CA ILE A 8 8.15 -8.96 -8.83
C ILE A 8 8.78 -10.11 -8.07
N SER A 9 8.18 -10.53 -6.95
CA SER A 9 8.65 -11.66 -6.15
C SER A 9 7.55 -12.70 -6.04
N ASP A 10 7.87 -13.96 -6.33
CA ASP A 10 6.97 -15.10 -6.24
C ASP A 10 7.46 -16.11 -5.19
N GLN A 11 6.67 -16.33 -4.14
CA GLN A 11 6.91 -17.35 -3.10
C GLN A 11 6.05 -18.61 -3.27
N THR A 12 5.47 -18.83 -4.45
CA THR A 12 4.65 -20.01 -4.73
C THR A 12 5.54 -21.25 -4.84
N GLU A 13 5.29 -22.25 -4.00
CA GLU A 13 6.11 -23.46 -3.96
C GLU A 13 5.75 -24.45 -5.08
N ALA A 14 4.45 -24.71 -5.25
CA ALA A 14 3.94 -25.76 -6.14
C ALA A 14 4.13 -25.46 -7.63
N TYR A 15 4.20 -24.18 -8.01
CA TYR A 15 4.39 -23.71 -9.38
C TYR A 15 4.99 -22.30 -9.37
N SER A 16 5.33 -21.79 -10.55
CA SER A 16 5.79 -20.41 -10.74
C SER A 16 4.60 -19.55 -11.14
N ALA A 17 4.15 -18.64 -10.27
CA ALA A 17 3.13 -17.65 -10.63
C ALA A 17 3.64 -16.71 -11.74
N LEU A 18 4.97 -16.57 -11.85
CA LEU A 18 5.61 -15.81 -12.92
C LEU A 18 5.34 -16.39 -14.31
N ASP A 19 5.02 -17.68 -14.42
CA ASP A 19 4.77 -18.34 -15.71
C ASP A 19 3.31 -18.18 -16.18
N ALA A 20 2.44 -17.62 -15.33
CA ALA A 20 1.03 -17.39 -15.65
C ALA A 20 0.85 -16.40 -16.81
N GLY A 21 -0.14 -16.65 -17.66
CA GLY A 21 -0.36 -15.88 -18.89
C GLY A 21 -0.67 -14.40 -18.61
N GLU A 22 -1.44 -14.15 -17.57
CA GLU A 22 -1.82 -12.85 -17.03
C GLU A 22 -0.62 -12.04 -16.53
N VAL A 23 0.27 -12.67 -15.75
CA VAL A 23 1.51 -12.04 -15.26
C VAL A 23 2.42 -11.71 -16.45
N GLN A 24 2.64 -12.67 -17.33
CA GLN A 24 3.48 -12.48 -18.51
C GLN A 24 2.93 -11.40 -19.46
N ALA A 25 1.61 -11.26 -19.57
CA ALA A 25 1.00 -10.19 -20.34
C ALA A 25 1.31 -8.81 -19.73
N ALA A 26 1.15 -8.64 -18.42
CA ALA A 26 1.48 -7.40 -17.72
C ALA A 26 2.98 -7.05 -17.87
N VAL A 27 3.87 -8.03 -17.72
CA VAL A 27 5.32 -7.86 -17.92
C VAL A 27 5.63 -7.37 -19.34
N ARG A 28 5.03 -7.97 -20.37
CA ARG A 28 5.24 -7.56 -21.76
C ARG A 28 4.72 -6.15 -22.05
N VAL A 29 3.59 -5.76 -21.45
CA VAL A 29 3.06 -4.40 -21.56
C VAL A 29 4.03 -3.38 -20.95
N LEU A 30 4.53 -3.65 -19.74
CA LEU A 30 5.53 -2.81 -19.08
C LEU A 30 6.81 -2.66 -19.93
N GLN A 31 7.31 -3.77 -20.47
CA GLN A 31 8.49 -3.78 -21.34
C GLN A 31 8.25 -3.03 -22.66
N MET A 32 7.07 -3.17 -23.26
CA MET A 32 6.67 -2.42 -24.45
C MET A 32 6.68 -0.90 -24.20
N HIS A 33 6.29 -0.48 -23.00
CA HIS A 33 6.39 0.92 -22.55
C HIS A 33 7.80 1.33 -22.09
N GLY A 34 8.80 0.45 -22.20
CA GLY A 34 10.20 0.76 -21.92
C GLY A 34 10.62 0.59 -20.46
N HIS A 35 9.76 0.03 -19.61
CA HIS A 35 10.07 -0.26 -18.21
C HIS A 35 10.88 -1.54 -18.06
N GLU A 36 11.81 -1.53 -17.12
CA GLU A 36 12.52 -2.74 -16.70
C GLU A 36 11.69 -3.50 -15.68
N VAL A 37 11.63 -4.82 -15.85
CA VAL A 37 10.90 -5.72 -14.96
C VAL A 37 11.85 -6.83 -14.51
N TYR A 38 11.96 -7.01 -13.20
CA TYR A 38 12.84 -7.97 -12.55
C TYR A 38 12.01 -9.03 -11.81
N PRO A 39 11.62 -10.12 -12.50
CA PRO A 39 10.92 -11.22 -11.86
C PRO A 39 11.88 -12.08 -11.03
N HIS A 40 11.48 -12.40 -9.80
CA HIS A 40 12.22 -13.24 -8.89
C HIS A 40 11.38 -14.39 -8.37
N ARG A 41 11.86 -15.62 -8.57
CA ARG A 41 11.39 -16.77 -7.82
C ARG A 41 12.10 -16.79 -6.47
N HIS A 42 11.36 -16.60 -5.39
CA HIS A 42 11.89 -16.36 -4.05
C HIS A 42 11.39 -17.43 -3.08
N LEU A 43 12.18 -18.50 -2.96
CA LEU A 43 11.85 -19.66 -2.12
C LEU A 43 12.95 -19.88 -1.06
N PRO A 44 12.62 -20.49 0.10
CA PRO A 44 11.29 -20.99 0.51
C PRO A 44 10.32 -19.86 0.91
N ARG A 45 9.02 -20.17 1.00
CA ARG A 45 8.01 -19.22 1.47
C ARG A 45 8.29 -18.82 2.92
N ARG A 46 8.35 -17.52 3.20
CA ARG A 46 8.62 -16.95 4.54
C ARG A 46 7.60 -15.91 5.00
N GLY A 47 6.50 -15.76 4.25
CA GLY A 47 5.40 -14.89 4.61
C GLY A 47 5.54 -13.49 4.03
N MET A 48 4.45 -12.71 4.09
CA MET A 48 4.36 -11.43 3.38
C MET A 48 5.36 -10.39 3.87
N ALA A 49 5.64 -10.31 5.19
CA ALA A 49 6.64 -9.37 5.70
C ALA A 49 8.05 -9.67 5.16
N GLU A 50 8.42 -10.94 5.07
CA GLU A 50 9.71 -11.32 4.50
C GLU A 50 9.76 -11.02 3.00
N GLN A 51 8.68 -11.33 2.27
CA GLN A 51 8.58 -11.03 0.84
C GLN A 51 8.67 -9.52 0.57
N ARG A 52 8.02 -8.69 1.39
CA ARG A 52 8.14 -7.22 1.32
C ARG A 52 9.55 -6.73 1.68
N GLN A 53 10.23 -7.34 2.67
CA GLN A 53 11.62 -7.02 2.97
C GLN A 53 12.55 -7.37 1.80
N PHE A 54 12.36 -8.53 1.18
CA PHE A 54 13.13 -8.97 0.02
C PHE A 54 13.01 -8.01 -1.17
N LEU A 55 11.82 -7.44 -1.39
CA LEU A 55 11.57 -6.40 -2.37
C LEU A 55 12.26 -5.07 -1.98
N LEU A 56 12.15 -4.66 -0.70
CA LEU A 56 12.81 -3.46 -0.19
C LEU A 56 14.35 -3.53 -0.32
N ASP A 57 14.94 -4.70 -0.12
CA ASP A 57 16.40 -4.91 -0.24
C ASP A 57 16.90 -4.75 -1.69
N ARG A 58 16.00 -4.84 -2.68
CA ARG A 58 16.30 -4.61 -4.11
C ARG A 58 16.05 -3.17 -4.56
N ALA A 59 15.31 -2.40 -3.79
CA ALA A 59 14.99 -1.02 -4.14
C ALA A 59 16.25 -0.13 -4.02
N THR A 60 16.61 0.54 -5.11
CA THR A 60 17.69 1.54 -5.14
C THR A 60 17.18 2.96 -5.32
N ALA A 61 15.90 3.12 -5.68
CA ALA A 61 15.28 4.41 -5.92
C ALA A 61 14.96 5.16 -4.61
N PRO A 62 14.92 6.52 -4.63
CA PRO A 62 14.55 7.33 -3.47
C PRO A 62 13.15 7.01 -2.92
N TYR A 63 12.23 6.60 -3.80
CA TYR A 63 10.88 6.20 -3.47
C TYR A 63 10.61 4.76 -3.92
N VAL A 64 9.83 4.02 -3.14
CA VAL A 64 9.40 2.65 -3.46
C VAL A 64 7.89 2.52 -3.29
N LEU A 65 7.20 2.13 -4.37
CA LEU A 65 5.78 1.83 -4.36
C LEU A 65 5.59 0.35 -4.08
N PHE A 66 4.99 0.03 -2.94
CA PHE A 66 4.48 -1.31 -2.69
C PHE A 66 3.08 -1.42 -3.27
N LEU A 67 2.88 -2.46 -4.09
CA LEU A 67 1.64 -2.75 -4.78
C LEU A 67 1.25 -4.22 -4.57
N ASP A 68 0.01 -4.47 -4.15
CA ASP A 68 -0.57 -5.81 -4.17
C ASP A 68 -0.78 -6.28 -5.62
N ASP A 69 -0.70 -7.58 -5.86
CA ASP A 69 -0.64 -8.18 -7.20
C ASP A 69 -1.98 -8.19 -7.95
N ASP A 70 -3.06 -7.84 -7.26
CA ASP A 70 -4.42 -7.84 -7.79
C ASP A 70 -5.00 -6.42 -7.97
N LEU A 71 -4.14 -5.41 -8.15
CA LEU A 71 -4.53 -4.02 -8.31
C LEU A 71 -4.42 -3.50 -9.76
N ILE A 72 -5.39 -2.69 -10.18
CA ILE A 72 -5.40 -1.94 -11.43
C ILE A 72 -5.33 -0.44 -11.11
N LEU A 73 -4.38 0.27 -11.73
CA LEU A 73 -4.14 1.68 -11.48
C LEU A 73 -4.54 2.54 -12.69
N GLU A 74 -5.16 3.69 -12.42
CA GLU A 74 -5.27 4.76 -13.40
C GLU A 74 -3.87 5.29 -13.79
N PRO A 75 -3.67 5.78 -15.03
CA PRO A 75 -2.35 6.22 -15.50
C PRO A 75 -1.70 7.35 -14.68
N TRP A 76 -2.49 8.15 -13.97
CA TRP A 76 -2.04 9.31 -13.20
C TRP A 76 -1.68 8.99 -11.73
N VAL A 77 -1.95 7.77 -11.24
CA VAL A 77 -1.79 7.46 -9.80
C VAL A 77 -0.35 7.59 -9.34
N VAL A 78 0.61 7.04 -10.10
CA VAL A 78 2.02 7.06 -9.70
C VAL A 78 2.54 8.50 -9.63
N GLU A 79 2.21 9.33 -10.61
CA GLU A 79 2.57 10.76 -10.61
C GLU A 79 1.95 11.49 -9.42
N LEU A 80 0.68 11.24 -9.12
CA LEU A 80 0.00 11.82 -7.96
C LEU A 80 0.70 11.45 -6.64
N LEU A 81 1.06 10.18 -6.46
CA LEU A 81 1.74 9.71 -5.26
C LEU A 81 3.12 10.38 -5.12
N VAL A 82 3.89 10.44 -6.21
CA VAL A 82 5.23 11.05 -6.22
C VAL A 82 5.16 12.55 -5.93
N ASN A 83 4.26 13.28 -6.58
CA ASN A 83 4.08 14.71 -6.35
C ASN A 83 3.67 14.98 -4.90
N THR A 84 2.78 14.17 -4.35
CA THR A 84 2.31 14.32 -2.96
C THR A 84 3.42 14.04 -1.95
N ILE A 85 4.18 12.95 -2.10
CA ILE A 85 5.24 12.63 -1.12
C ILE A 85 6.37 13.66 -1.15
N GLN A 86 6.66 14.23 -2.33
CA GLN A 86 7.64 15.31 -2.49
C GLN A 86 7.15 16.62 -1.86
N SER A 87 5.87 17.00 -2.07
CA SER A 87 5.33 18.25 -1.52
C SER A 87 5.20 18.20 0.00
N GLU A 88 4.78 17.05 0.54
CA GLU A 88 4.56 16.88 1.97
C GLU A 88 5.84 16.54 2.74
N ASN A 89 6.85 16.00 2.06
CA ASN A 89 8.06 15.47 2.67
C ASN A 89 7.77 14.51 3.84
N CYS A 90 6.70 13.70 3.72
CA CYS A 90 6.30 12.72 4.71
C CYS A 90 7.01 11.37 4.50
N GLY A 91 6.70 10.39 5.35
CA GLY A 91 7.26 9.04 5.26
C GLY A 91 6.59 8.17 4.19
N PHE A 92 5.28 8.32 4.00
CA PHE A 92 4.55 7.64 2.93
C PHE A 92 3.32 8.41 2.46
N VAL A 93 2.91 8.11 1.23
CA VAL A 93 1.61 8.46 0.67
C VAL A 93 0.99 7.21 0.08
N GLY A 94 -0.26 6.92 0.41
CA GLY A 94 -0.97 5.80 -0.21
C GLY A 94 -2.27 6.20 -0.88
N SER A 95 -2.73 5.32 -1.75
CA SER A 95 -3.98 5.45 -2.46
C SER A 95 -4.94 4.34 -2.02
N GLY A 96 -6.11 4.71 -1.55
CA GLY A 96 -7.06 3.77 -0.95
C GLY A 96 -7.68 2.86 -2.01
N ILE A 97 -7.56 1.55 -1.86
CA ILE A 97 -8.03 0.57 -2.85
C ILE A 97 -9.57 0.55 -2.93
N ILE A 98 -10.12 0.52 -4.15
CA ILE A 98 -11.57 0.51 -4.41
C ILE A 98 -12.01 -0.88 -4.87
N GLY A 99 -12.90 -1.52 -4.09
CA GLY A 99 -13.64 -2.71 -4.51
C GLY A 99 -14.89 -2.32 -5.30
N LEU A 100 -14.82 -2.35 -6.63
CA LEU A 100 -15.90 -1.85 -7.49
C LEU A 100 -17.16 -2.71 -7.47
N SER A 101 -17.12 -3.98 -7.03
CA SER A 101 -18.34 -4.77 -6.80
C SER A 101 -19.28 -4.11 -5.78
N PHE A 102 -18.75 -3.27 -4.89
CA PHE A 102 -19.50 -2.52 -3.87
C PHE A 102 -19.88 -1.09 -4.29
N ARG A 103 -19.75 -0.72 -5.57
CA ARG A 103 -20.05 0.64 -6.04
C ARG A 103 -21.47 1.11 -5.70
N ASP A 104 -22.40 0.17 -5.58
CA ASP A 104 -23.82 0.44 -5.27
C ASP A 104 -24.14 0.23 -3.77
N ASP A 105 -23.18 -0.26 -2.97
CA ASP A 105 -23.30 -0.45 -1.52
C ASP A 105 -22.74 0.76 -0.75
N VAL A 106 -23.58 1.79 -0.62
CA VAL A 106 -23.20 3.04 0.05
C VAL A 106 -23.27 2.88 1.57
N ARG A 107 -22.14 3.11 2.26
CA ARG A 107 -22.00 2.97 3.72
C ARG A 107 -21.63 4.30 4.40
N PRO A 108 -22.55 5.27 4.57
CA PRO A 108 -22.21 6.61 5.07
C PRO A 108 -21.48 6.61 6.42
N HIS A 109 -21.80 5.67 7.30
CA HIS A 109 -21.20 5.52 8.63
C HIS A 109 -19.72 5.06 8.61
N GLN A 110 -19.21 4.63 7.45
CA GLN A 110 -17.81 4.27 7.23
C GLN A 110 -17.05 5.30 6.38
N GLN A 111 -17.72 6.35 5.91
CA GLN A 111 -17.18 7.36 4.98
C GLN A 111 -16.69 8.63 5.70
N VAL A 112 -16.24 8.48 6.94
CA VAL A 112 -15.67 9.59 7.71
C VAL A 112 -14.31 9.92 7.10
N LEU A 113 -14.19 11.13 6.56
CA LEU A 113 -12.97 11.66 5.95
C LEU A 113 -12.44 12.80 6.82
N GLU A 114 -11.20 12.68 7.29
CA GLU A 114 -10.51 13.73 8.03
C GLU A 114 -9.37 14.27 7.15
N LEU A 115 -9.57 15.46 6.56
CA LEU A 115 -8.57 16.09 5.70
C LEU A 115 -7.39 16.62 6.52
N TRP A 116 -6.21 16.68 5.90
CA TRP A 116 -5.08 17.41 6.47
C TRP A 116 -5.23 18.93 6.26
N GLU A 117 -5.32 19.68 7.36
CA GLU A 117 -5.25 21.14 7.36
C GLU A 117 -3.79 21.57 7.56
N GLY A 118 -3.02 21.65 6.47
CA GLY A 118 -1.58 21.98 6.50
C GLY A 118 -0.68 20.79 6.13
N PRO A 119 0.64 20.87 6.42
CA PRO A 119 1.58 19.81 6.07
C PRO A 119 1.30 18.53 6.86
N VAL A 120 1.54 17.37 6.24
CA VAL A 120 1.49 16.07 6.94
C VAL A 120 2.48 16.08 8.11
N GLN A 121 2.03 15.64 9.28
CA GLN A 121 2.84 15.55 10.49
C GLN A 121 2.90 14.11 11.01
N PRO A 122 3.96 13.75 11.76
CA PRO A 122 4.00 12.48 12.47
C PRO A 122 2.80 12.30 13.41
N GLU A 123 2.24 11.09 13.42
CA GLU A 123 1.10 10.72 14.26
C GLU A 123 1.24 9.28 14.74
N VAL A 124 0.90 9.02 16.00
CA VAL A 124 0.86 7.66 16.55
C VAL A 124 -0.60 7.19 16.60
N VAL A 125 -0.95 6.26 15.71
CA VAL A 125 -2.28 5.64 15.66
C VAL A 125 -2.18 4.22 16.22
N LYS A 126 -3.10 3.84 17.11
CA LYS A 126 -3.08 2.54 17.80
C LYS A 126 -4.44 1.87 17.72
N SER A 127 -4.45 0.54 17.68
CA SER A 127 -5.70 -0.22 17.78
C SER A 127 -6.49 0.16 19.04
N GLY A 128 -7.81 0.26 18.91
CA GLY A 128 -8.71 0.68 19.99
C GLY A 128 -8.80 2.18 20.24
N THR A 129 -8.10 3.03 19.48
CA THR A 129 -8.27 4.50 19.55
C THR A 129 -9.22 5.03 18.47
N PRO A 130 -9.82 6.21 18.64
CA PRO A 130 -10.68 6.81 17.62
C PRO A 130 -9.99 7.00 16.25
N GLN A 131 -8.68 7.26 16.25
CA GLN A 131 -7.89 7.41 15.04
C GLN A 131 -7.78 6.11 14.25
N TRP A 132 -7.83 4.95 14.93
CA TRP A 132 -7.82 3.65 14.27
C TRP A 132 -9.01 3.49 13.33
N GLU A 133 -10.18 3.97 13.75
CA GLU A 133 -11.46 3.84 13.02
C GLU A 133 -11.43 4.45 11.61
N ARG A 134 -10.44 5.30 11.29
CA ARG A 134 -10.18 5.82 9.94
C ARG A 134 -9.99 4.70 8.91
N TYR A 135 -9.57 3.49 9.31
CA TYR A 135 -9.44 2.34 8.39
C TYR A 135 -10.75 2.01 7.66
N LYS A 136 -11.91 2.32 8.26
CA LYS A 136 -13.23 2.02 7.67
C LYS A 136 -13.46 2.72 6.33
N LEU A 137 -12.79 3.86 6.12
CA LEU A 137 -12.84 4.58 4.85
C LEU A 137 -12.31 3.72 3.68
N HIS A 138 -11.41 2.78 3.94
CA HIS A 138 -10.81 1.91 2.93
C HIS A 138 -11.58 0.60 2.70
N ASN A 139 -12.70 0.39 3.38
CA ASN A 139 -13.55 -0.76 3.11
C ASN A 139 -14.34 -0.57 1.80
N ALA A 140 -14.48 -1.67 1.04
CA ALA A 140 -15.39 -1.75 -0.09
C ALA A 140 -15.17 -0.60 -1.11
N ALA A 141 -16.21 0.16 -1.43
CA ALA A 141 -16.14 1.31 -2.34
C ALA A 141 -16.24 2.67 -1.62
N ASN A 142 -15.99 2.74 -0.32
CA ASN A 142 -16.17 3.97 0.46
C ASN A 142 -15.33 5.14 -0.06
N VAL A 143 -14.07 4.88 -0.44
CA VAL A 143 -13.20 5.87 -1.10
C VAL A 143 -13.84 6.41 -2.38
N TYR A 144 -14.40 5.53 -3.22
CA TYR A 144 -15.09 5.89 -4.45
C TYR A 144 -16.30 6.79 -4.18
N HIS A 145 -17.14 6.46 -3.20
CA HIS A 145 -18.29 7.30 -2.84
C HIS A 145 -17.88 8.68 -2.33
N VAL A 146 -16.82 8.74 -1.51
CA VAL A 146 -16.33 9.99 -0.93
C VAL A 146 -15.75 10.91 -2.00
N GLN A 147 -14.90 10.41 -2.89
CA GLN A 147 -14.33 11.22 -3.97
C GLN A 147 -15.41 11.73 -4.94
N GLN A 148 -16.44 10.94 -5.23
CA GLN A 148 -17.57 11.34 -6.07
C GLN A 148 -18.40 12.43 -5.39
N ARG A 149 -18.78 12.23 -4.13
CA ARG A 149 -19.60 13.19 -3.35
C ARG A 149 -18.90 14.54 -3.21
N LEU A 150 -17.58 14.54 -3.04
CA LEU A 150 -16.78 15.76 -2.87
C LEU A 150 -16.22 16.31 -4.19
N ASN A 151 -16.50 15.65 -5.33
CA ASN A 151 -15.98 16.01 -6.64
C ASN A 151 -14.45 16.20 -6.64
N ILE A 152 -13.73 15.28 -5.99
CA ILE A 152 -12.27 15.30 -5.91
C ILE A 152 -11.71 14.67 -7.18
N THR A 153 -10.83 15.40 -7.86
CA THR A 153 -10.28 15.04 -9.17
C THR A 153 -8.76 15.05 -9.14
N PRO A 154 -8.07 14.38 -10.08
CA PRO A 154 -6.60 14.33 -10.10
C PRO A 154 -5.93 15.71 -10.23
N ASP A 155 -6.61 16.69 -10.82
CA ASP A 155 -6.14 18.09 -10.91
C ASP A 155 -6.25 18.87 -9.58
N ARG A 156 -7.07 18.38 -8.64
CA ARG A 156 -7.32 19.01 -7.33
C ARG A 156 -7.30 17.94 -6.23
N PRO A 157 -6.17 17.25 -6.03
CA PRO A 157 -6.11 16.15 -5.10
C PRO A 157 -6.24 16.64 -3.65
N GLN A 158 -6.76 15.76 -2.79
CA GLN A 158 -6.93 16.01 -1.36
C GLN A 158 -6.18 14.96 -0.56
N LYS A 159 -5.36 15.41 0.39
CA LYS A 159 -4.69 14.53 1.35
C LYS A 159 -5.51 14.40 2.63
N TYR A 160 -5.53 13.20 3.19
CA TYR A 160 -6.33 12.89 4.38
C TYR A 160 -5.55 12.04 5.37
N ARG A 161 -5.96 12.13 6.64
CA ARG A 161 -5.41 11.32 7.74
C ARG A 161 -5.87 9.88 7.63
N VAL A 162 -4.99 8.95 7.95
CA VAL A 162 -5.22 7.51 7.85
C VAL A 162 -4.94 6.83 9.18
N ALA A 163 -5.53 5.65 9.36
CA ALA A 163 -5.01 4.69 10.33
C ALA A 163 -3.87 3.88 9.69
N TRP A 164 -4.15 3.40 8.48
CA TRP A 164 -3.29 2.72 7.53
C TRP A 164 -4.04 2.69 6.19
N ILE A 165 -3.40 2.22 5.13
CA ILE A 165 -3.92 2.07 3.76
C ILE A 165 -3.60 0.63 3.34
N GLY A 166 -4.42 0.02 2.47
CA GLY A 166 -4.08 -1.29 1.89
C GLY A 166 -2.83 -1.22 0.99
N GLY A 167 -2.53 -2.29 0.26
CA GLY A 167 -1.26 -2.41 -0.48
C GLY A 167 -1.12 -1.56 -1.75
N CYS A 168 -1.42 -0.26 -1.71
CA CYS A 168 -0.94 0.72 -2.68
C CYS A 168 -0.34 1.93 -1.94
N VAL A 169 0.94 1.81 -1.57
CA VAL A 169 1.63 2.79 -0.73
C VAL A 169 3.03 3.09 -1.25
N LEU A 170 3.27 4.37 -1.55
CA LEU A 170 4.58 4.92 -1.89
C LEU A 170 5.30 5.37 -0.62
N TYR A 171 6.49 4.84 -0.39
CA TYR A 171 7.35 5.25 0.71
C TYR A 171 8.55 6.04 0.23
N ASP A 172 9.04 6.93 1.08
CA ASP A 172 10.44 7.32 1.06
C ASP A 172 11.28 6.13 1.55
N THR A 173 12.14 5.63 0.67
CA THR A 173 12.91 4.40 0.89
C THR A 173 13.85 4.53 2.09
N ALA A 174 14.46 5.71 2.28
CA ALA A 174 15.36 5.95 3.41
C ALA A 174 14.59 6.01 4.73
N LYS A 175 13.44 6.70 4.75
CA LYS A 175 12.57 6.79 5.93
C LYS A 175 12.02 5.42 6.32
N LEU A 176 11.54 4.62 5.36
CA LEU A 176 11.09 3.24 5.61
C LEU A 176 12.21 2.37 6.18
N ARG A 177 13.43 2.42 5.60
CA ARG A 177 14.58 1.68 6.14
C ARG A 177 14.99 2.13 7.54
N SER A 178 14.91 3.42 7.83
CA SER A 178 15.30 3.97 9.13
C SER A 178 14.43 3.46 10.29
N VAL A 179 13.18 3.06 10.02
CA VAL A 179 12.28 2.42 11.01
C VAL A 179 12.34 0.89 10.94
N GLY A 180 13.36 0.33 10.27
CA GLY A 180 13.60 -1.11 10.15
C GLY A 180 12.94 -1.79 8.96
N GLY A 181 12.22 -1.06 8.10
CA GLY A 181 11.49 -1.62 6.96
C GLY A 181 10.52 -2.72 7.39
N PHE A 182 10.64 -3.89 6.76
CA PHE A 182 9.87 -5.10 7.08
C PHE A 182 10.68 -6.14 7.85
N SER A 183 11.88 -5.81 8.35
CA SER A 183 12.82 -6.75 8.98
C SER A 183 12.29 -7.43 10.26
N PHE A 184 11.20 -6.90 10.81
CA PHE A 184 10.44 -7.50 11.91
C PHE A 184 9.75 -8.81 11.53
N TRP A 185 9.77 -9.21 10.26
CA TRP A 185 9.29 -10.53 9.83
C TRP A 185 9.94 -11.68 10.61
N ARG A 186 11.17 -11.48 11.13
CA ARG A 186 11.89 -12.45 11.97
C ARG A 186 11.22 -12.70 13.32
N ASP A 187 10.39 -11.75 13.75
CA ASP A 187 9.67 -11.76 15.01
C ASP A 187 8.19 -12.15 14.81
N LEU A 188 7.81 -12.55 13.59
CA LEU A 188 6.45 -12.96 13.23
C LEU A 188 6.40 -14.43 12.79
N PRO A 189 5.29 -15.15 13.06
CA PRO A 189 4.99 -16.42 12.40
C PRO A 189 4.90 -16.27 10.87
N THR A 190 5.15 -17.32 10.10
CA THR A 190 5.11 -17.27 8.62
C THR A 190 3.73 -16.91 8.04
N ASP A 191 2.65 -17.21 8.78
CA ASP A 191 1.23 -17.05 8.44
C ASP A 191 0.60 -15.77 9.02
N HIS A 192 1.41 -14.79 9.40
CA HIS A 192 0.93 -13.48 9.87
C HIS A 192 0.16 -12.68 8.82
N CYS A 193 -0.58 -11.67 9.29
CA CYS A 193 -1.15 -10.60 8.49
C CYS A 193 -0.79 -9.21 9.06
N GLY A 194 -1.11 -8.14 8.33
CA GLY A 194 -0.98 -6.77 8.82
C GLY A 194 0.46 -6.25 8.88
N GLU A 195 1.38 -6.89 8.17
CA GLU A 195 2.77 -6.45 8.08
C GLU A 195 2.90 -5.07 7.42
N ASP A 196 2.09 -4.82 6.41
CA ASP A 196 1.99 -3.53 5.73
C ASP A 196 1.44 -2.47 6.68
N VAL A 197 0.44 -2.81 7.48
CA VAL A 197 -0.12 -1.94 8.53
C VAL A 197 0.96 -1.59 9.54
N LEU A 198 1.71 -2.56 10.07
CA LEU A 198 2.75 -2.28 11.07
C LEU A 198 3.85 -1.38 10.49
N ALA A 199 4.31 -1.64 9.26
CA ALA A 199 5.30 -0.79 8.59
C ALA A 199 4.79 0.65 8.42
N GLN A 200 3.53 0.83 8.02
CA GLN A 200 2.90 2.16 7.91
C GLN A 200 2.85 2.86 9.26
N LEU A 201 2.41 2.19 10.32
CA LEU A 201 2.33 2.78 11.65
C LEU A 201 3.71 3.25 12.15
N ARG A 202 4.76 2.44 11.91
CA ARG A 202 6.13 2.81 12.26
C ARG A 202 6.61 4.03 11.49
N VAL A 203 6.42 4.05 10.17
CA VAL A 203 6.80 5.21 9.35
C VAL A 203 5.99 6.46 9.76
N MET A 204 4.69 6.32 9.96
CA MET A 204 3.79 7.43 10.34
C MET A 204 4.20 8.05 11.68
N ALA A 205 4.58 7.23 12.66
CA ALA A 205 4.98 7.69 13.98
C ALA A 205 6.21 8.61 13.96
N HIS A 206 7.12 8.43 12.99
CA HIS A 206 8.37 9.18 12.89
C HIS A 206 8.35 10.29 11.84
N TYR A 207 7.68 10.04 10.71
CA TYR A 207 7.77 10.90 9.51
C TYR A 207 6.42 11.35 8.98
N GLY A 208 5.32 10.92 9.59
CA GLY A 208 3.98 11.16 9.09
C GLY A 208 3.65 10.34 7.84
N GLY A 209 2.37 10.27 7.55
CA GLY A 209 1.84 9.60 6.37
C GLY A 209 0.42 10.06 6.07
N CYS A 210 0.02 9.96 4.82
CA CYS A 210 -1.32 10.34 4.41
C CYS A 210 -1.87 9.44 3.31
N GLY A 211 -3.20 9.39 3.23
CA GLY A 211 -3.88 8.95 2.02
C GLY A 211 -4.07 10.12 1.06
N VAL A 212 -4.22 9.83 -0.23
CA VAL A 212 -4.59 10.81 -1.25
C VAL A 212 -5.90 10.42 -1.96
N LEU A 213 -6.71 11.43 -2.29
CA LEU A 213 -7.88 11.33 -3.15
C LEU A 213 -7.67 12.22 -4.40
N PRO A 214 -8.16 11.81 -5.58
CA PRO A 214 -8.86 10.54 -5.83
C PRO A 214 -7.88 9.36 -5.78
N SER A 215 -8.40 8.15 -5.56
CA SER A 215 -7.53 6.97 -5.46
C SER A 215 -7.02 6.48 -6.82
N GLY A 216 -7.95 6.17 -7.74
CA GLY A 216 -7.60 5.57 -9.03
C GLY A 216 -7.04 4.16 -8.94
N VAL A 217 -7.17 3.49 -7.79
CA VAL A 217 -6.70 2.12 -7.55
C VAL A 217 -7.91 1.20 -7.37
N TYR A 218 -8.01 0.17 -8.20
CA TYR A 218 -9.13 -0.77 -8.20
C TYR A 218 -8.64 -2.18 -7.87
N HIS A 219 -9.34 -2.83 -6.96
CA HIS A 219 -9.10 -4.23 -6.58
C HIS A 219 -9.73 -5.15 -7.62
N GLN A 220 -9.02 -6.20 -8.05
CA GLN A 220 -9.59 -7.23 -8.92
C GLN A 220 -10.52 -8.19 -8.17
N GLU A 221 -10.52 -8.14 -6.83
CA GLU A 221 -11.44 -8.92 -5.97
C GLU A 221 -11.20 -10.43 -6.11
N LEU A 222 -9.92 -10.79 -6.28
CA LEU A 222 -9.49 -12.17 -6.25
C LEU A 222 -9.69 -12.76 -4.83
N PRO A 223 -9.97 -14.07 -4.71
CA PRO A 223 -10.05 -14.71 -3.41
C PRO A 223 -8.76 -14.50 -2.61
N THR A 224 -8.89 -14.03 -1.36
CA THR A 224 -7.73 -13.83 -0.50
C THR A 224 -7.04 -15.16 -0.21
N THR A 225 -5.70 -15.14 -0.16
CA THR A 225 -4.87 -16.28 0.25
C THR A 225 -4.61 -16.29 1.77
N ILE A 226 -5.01 -15.23 2.48
CA ILE A 226 -4.87 -15.07 3.93
C ILE A 226 -6.24 -15.30 4.57
N HIS A 227 -6.50 -16.55 4.95
CA HIS A 227 -7.75 -16.95 5.61
C HIS A 227 -7.70 -16.81 7.13
N ASP A 228 -6.53 -16.98 7.72
CA ASP A 228 -6.29 -16.79 9.15
C ASP A 228 -5.72 -15.39 9.40
N ARG A 229 -6.36 -14.64 10.30
CA ARG A 229 -5.95 -13.29 10.72
C ARG A 229 -5.71 -13.21 12.23
N SER A 230 -5.51 -14.36 12.88
CA SER A 230 -5.23 -14.43 14.31
C SER A 230 -3.88 -13.84 14.68
N GLN A 231 -2.91 -13.88 13.76
CA GLN A 231 -1.55 -13.36 13.93
C GLN A 231 -1.41 -11.99 13.24
N ASP A 232 -2.05 -10.97 13.81
CA ASP A 232 -2.07 -9.60 13.26
C ASP A 232 -0.87 -8.78 13.79
N ALA A 233 0.09 -8.44 12.91
CA ALA A 233 1.36 -7.85 13.28
C ALA A 233 1.27 -6.57 14.15
N PRO A 234 0.35 -5.62 13.92
CA PRO A 234 0.16 -4.45 14.78
C PRO A 234 -0.31 -4.78 16.21
N GLN A 235 -0.84 -5.98 16.44
CA GLN A 235 -1.22 -6.47 17.78
C GLN A 235 -0.09 -7.23 18.47
N LEU A 236 0.84 -7.79 17.68
CA LEU A 236 1.94 -8.62 18.18
C LEU A 236 3.21 -7.82 18.49
N LEU A 237 3.48 -6.76 17.73
CA LEU A 237 4.73 -6.00 17.81
C LEU A 237 4.47 -4.50 18.05
N PRO A 238 5.38 -3.81 18.77
CA PRO A 238 5.23 -2.39 19.02
C PRO A 238 5.46 -1.53 17.76
N ILE A 239 4.81 -0.36 17.75
CA ILE A 239 5.04 0.71 16.77
C ILE A 239 6.39 1.41 17.02
N GLY A 240 6.92 1.34 18.25
CA GLY A 240 8.24 1.89 18.58
C GLY A 240 9.33 0.84 18.46
N GLY A 241 10.42 1.20 17.76
CA GLY A 241 11.71 0.52 17.75
C GLY A 241 12.83 1.56 17.81
#